data_AF-A0A392TXJ2-F1
#
_entry.id   AF-A0A392TXJ2-F1
#
_cell.length_a   1.000
_cell.length_b   1.000
_cell.length_c   1.000
_cell.angle_alpha   90.00
_cell.angle_beta   90.00
_cell.angle_gamma   90.00
#
_symmetry.space_group_name_H-M   'P 1'
#
loop_
_entity.id
_entity.type
_entity.pdbx_description
1 polymer ?
#
loop_
_entity_poly.entity_id
_entity_poly.type
_entity_poly.pdbx_seq_one_letter_code
_entity_poly.pdbx_strand_id
1 'polypeptide(L)' 'MGRMDFPTLWRKSIKECVCTATASVLVNGSPMDEFPLERGLRQGDPLSPFLFMLAVEGLHVLMEAMVERNLFTG' A
#
# COMPACT_ATOMS: atom_id res chain seq x y z
N MET A 1 9.56 -3.22 -4.79
CA MET A 1 10.02 -4.19 -3.76
C MET A 1 11.04 -5.19 -4.26
N GLY A 2 10.87 -5.86 -5.41
CA GLY A 2 11.86 -6.84 -5.89
C GLY A 2 13.24 -6.24 -6.23
N ARG A 3 13.28 -4.98 -6.67
CA ARG A 3 14.51 -4.21 -6.92
C ARG A 3 15.13 -3.56 -5.66
N MET A 4 14.50 -3.76 -4.50
CA MET A 4 14.96 -3.24 -3.20
C MET A 4 15.51 -4.39 -2.33
N ASP A 5 15.81 -5.54 -2.95
CA ASP A 5 16.35 -6.76 -2.31
C ASP A 5 15.53 -7.32 -1.14
N PHE A 6 14.25 -6.96 -1.04
CA PHE A 6 13.37 -7.56 -0.05
C PHE A 6 13.16 -9.06 -0.29
N PRO A 7 13.31 -9.91 0.75
CA PRO A 7 13.09 -11.35 0.65
C PRO A 7 11.73 -11.70 0.04
N THR A 8 11.68 -12.77 -0.76
CA THR A 8 10.43 -13.26 -1.38
C THR A 8 9.34 -13.53 -0.35
N LEU A 9 9.70 -14.15 0.78
CA LEU A 9 8.77 -14.43 1.87
C LEU A 9 8.18 -13.13 2.45
N TRP A 10 9.03 -12.14 2.72
CA TRP A 10 8.58 -10.85 3.24
C TRP A 10 7.61 -10.16 2.28
N ARG A 11 7.93 -10.14 0.98
CA ARG A 11 7.05 -9.56 -0.05
C ARG A 11 5.71 -10.29 -0.12
N LYS A 12 5.71 -11.61 0.04
CA LYS A 12 4.48 -12.42 0.09
C LYS A 12 3.65 -12.04 1.32
N SER A 13 4.26 -11.92 2.49
CA SER A 13 3.56 -11.51 3.71
C SER A 13 2.91 -10.14 3.58
N ILE A 14 3.64 -9.15 3.05
CA ILE A 14 3.08 -7.81 2.80
C ILE A 14 1.91 -7.89 1.81
N LYS A 15 2.05 -8.68 0.72
CA LYS A 15 0.96 -8.86 -0.25
C LYS A 15 -0.29 -9.45 0.40
N GLU A 16 -0.14 -10.47 1.24
CA GLU A 16 -1.27 -11.04 1.99
C GLU A 16 -1.95 -10.00 2.88
N CYS A 17 -1.19 -9.24 3.67
CA CYS A 17 -1.73 -8.19 4.55
C CYS A 17 -2.56 -7.15 3.78
N VAL A 18 -2.12 -6.76 2.58
CA VAL A 18 -2.75 -5.69 1.80
C VAL A 18 -3.93 -6.21 0.96
N CYS A 19 -3.85 -7.44 0.44
CA CYS A 19 -4.80 -7.94 -0.55
C CYS A 19 -5.93 -8.82 0.00
N THR A 20 -5.87 -9.25 1.26
CA THR A 20 -6.86 -10.19 1.82
C THR A 20 -7.82 -9.55 2.83
N ALA A 21 -7.75 -8.23 3.02
CA ALA A 21 -8.57 -7.57 4.02
C ALA A 21 -10.06 -7.56 3.61
N THR A 22 -10.93 -8.00 4.52
CA THR A 22 -12.39 -7.83 4.43
C THR A 22 -12.88 -6.80 5.44
N ALA A 23 -14.11 -6.31 5.25
CA ALA A 23 -14.81 -5.45 6.21
C ALA A 23 -16.31 -5.79 6.22
N SER A 24 -16.96 -5.44 7.32
CA SER A 24 -18.43 -5.45 7.47
C SER A 24 -18.87 -4.07 7.97
N VAL A 25 -20.06 -3.64 7.55
CA VAL A 25 -20.68 -2.41 8.05
C VAL A 25 -21.62 -2.76 9.20
N LEU A 26 -21.49 -2.05 10.32
CA LEU A 26 -22.41 -2.18 11.45
C LEU A 26 -23.63 -1.29 11.23
N VAL A 27 -24.84 -1.88 11.25
CA VAL A 27 -26.12 -1.17 11.24
C VAL A 27 -26.82 -1.41 12.58
N ASN A 28 -27.06 -0.33 13.34
CA ASN A 28 -27.59 -0.42 14.71
C ASN A 28 -26.78 -1.35 15.63
N GLY A 29 -25.46 -1.43 15.42
CA GLY A 29 -24.56 -2.29 16.18
C GLY A 29 -24.51 -3.75 15.71
N SER A 30 -25.32 -4.14 14.74
CA SER A 30 -25.29 -5.48 14.13
C SER A 30 -24.46 -5.48 12.84
N PRO A 31 -23.52 -6.42 12.66
CA PRO A 31 -22.74 -6.51 11.43
C PRO A 31 -23.60 -7.00 10.26
N MET A 32 -23.40 -6.38 9.09
CA MET A 32 -23.89 -6.89 7.81
C MET A 32 -22.91 -7.90 7.20
N ASP A 33 -23.24 -8.42 6.02
CA ASP A 33 -22.35 -9.31 5.27
C ASP A 33 -20.97 -8.68 5.04
N GLU A 34 -19.94 -9.52 5.12
CA GLU A 34 -18.57 -9.11 4.82
C GLU A 34 -18.36 -8.92 3.33
N PHE A 35 -17.51 -7.96 2.98
CA PHE A 35 -17.05 -7.72 1.62
C PHE A 35 -15.53 -7.48 1.59
N PRO A 36 -14.85 -7.81 0.48
CA PRO A 36 -13.43 -7.55 0.32
C PRO A 36 -13.15 -6.05 0.17
N LEU A 37 -12.04 -5.60 0.73
CA LEU A 37 -11.53 -4.26 0.50
C LEU A 37 -10.72 -4.23 -0.79
N GLU A 38 -11.13 -3.41 -1.76
CA GLU A 38 -10.42 -3.28 -3.04
C GLU A 38 -9.22 -2.32 -2.97
N ARG A 39 -9.30 -1.32 -2.10
CA ARG A 39 -8.33 -0.23 -2.00
C ARG A 39 -8.18 0.24 -0.55
N GLY A 40 -7.00 0.76 -0.26
CA GLY A 40 -6.67 1.31 1.05
C GLY A 40 -6.29 0.24 2.07
N LEU A 41 -5.72 0.72 3.17
CA LEU A 41 -5.41 -0.09 4.34
C LEU A 41 -6.42 0.21 5.44
N ARG A 42 -6.55 -0.71 6.38
CA ARG A 42 -7.40 -0.50 7.55
C ARG A 42 -6.88 0.74 8.31
N GLN A 43 -7.78 1.64 8.70
CA GLN A 43 -7.39 2.79 9.52
C GLN A 43 -6.80 2.31 10.84
N GLY A 44 -5.67 2.90 11.25
CA GLY A 44 -4.94 2.46 12.44
C GLY A 44 -4.08 1.21 12.22
N ASP A 45 -3.95 0.72 10.98
CA ASP A 45 -3.02 -0.36 10.67
C ASP A 45 -1.56 0.13 10.84
N PRO A 46 -0.78 -0.52 11.73
CA PRO A 46 0.60 -0.12 12.01
C PRO A 46 1.54 -0.23 10.81
N LEU A 47 1.18 -0.98 9.75
CA LEU A 47 1.97 -1.08 8.52
C LEU A 47 1.77 0.12 7.58
N SER A 48 0.67 0.85 7.70
CA SER A 48 0.31 1.93 6.77
C SER A 48 1.39 3.00 6.61
N PRO A 49 2.02 3.52 7.70
CA PRO A 49 3.07 4.54 7.56
C PRO A 49 4.29 4.04 6.78
N PHE A 50 4.68 2.77 6.98
CA PHE A 50 5.83 2.17 6.29
C PHE A 50 5.55 1.93 4.82
N LEU A 51 4.36 1.44 4.49
CA LEU A 51 3.95 1.23 3.10
C LEU A 51 3.81 2.55 2.35
N PHE A 52 3.36 3.61 3.03
CA PHE A 52 3.34 4.96 2.47
C PHE A 52 4.76 5.47 2.16
N MET A 53 5.69 5.39 3.10
CA MET A 53 7.08 5.79 2.87
C MET A 53 7.72 5.04 1.70
N LEU A 54 7.47 3.73 1.60
CA LEU A 54 7.99 2.91 0.49
C LEU A 54 7.47 3.38 -0.87
N ALA A 55 6.20 3.78 -0.95
CA ALA A 55 5.60 4.32 -2.18
C ALA A 55 6.16 5.70 -2.52
N VAL A 56 6.32 6.58 -1.52
CA VAL A 56 6.88 7.93 -1.68
C VAL A 56 8.33 7.87 -2.12
N GLU A 57 9.15 6.97 -1.57
CA GLU A 57 10.54 6.78 -1.99
C GLU A 57 10.62 6.36 -3.47
N GLY A 58 9.77 5.42 -3.88
CA GLY A 58 9.68 5.02 -5.28
C GLY A 58 9.24 6.17 -6.20
N LEU A 59 8.30 7.01 -5.74
CA LEU A 59 7.87 8.20 -6.46
C LEU A 59 8.99 9.24 -6.55
N HIS A 60 9.73 9.47 -5.46
CA HIS A 60 10.84 10.40 -5.42
C HIS A 60 11.92 10.05 -6.44
N VAL A 61 12.36 8.79 -6.47
CA VAL A 61 13.32 8.28 -7.47
C VAL A 61 12.80 8.43 -8.90
N LEU A 62 11.50 8.20 -9.12
CA LEU A 62 10.88 8.42 -10.43
C LEU A 62 10.88 9.90 -10.82
N MET A 63 10.58 10.80 -9.89
CA MET A 63 10.58 12.25 -10.14
C MET A 63 11.98 12.76 -10.47
N GLU A 64 13.01 12.34 -9.73
CA GLU A 64 14.40 12.68 -10.05
C GLU A 64 14.77 12.24 -11.46
N ALA A 65 14.48 10.99 -11.82
CA ALA A 65 14.75 10.46 -13.16
C ALA A 65 13.98 11.22 -14.26
N MET A 66 12.79 11.74 -13.98
CA MET A 66 12.03 12.56 -14.93
C MET A 66 12.64 13.95 -15.12
N VAL A 67 13.14 14.57 -14.06
CA VAL A 67 13.84 15.85 -14.12
C VAL A 67 15.16 15.72 -14.90
N GLU A 68 15.96 14.70 -14.61
CA GLU A 68 17.23 14.43 -15.34
C GLU A 68 17.02 14.25 -16.85
N ARG A 69 15.87 13.66 -17.23
CA ARG A 69 15.50 13.42 -18.62
C ARG A 69 14.80 14.61 -19.28
N ASN A 70 14.64 15.73 -18.57
CA ASN A 70 13.87 16.89 -19.01
C ASN A 70 12.42 16.55 -19.41
N LEU A 71 11.85 15.49 -18.82
CA LEU A 71 10.46 15.08 -19.02
C LEU A 71 9.50 15.78 -18.05
N PHE A 72 10.04 16.34 -16.97
CA PHE A 72 9.31 17.14 -16.00
C PHE A 72 10.13 18.38 -15.67
N THR A 73 9.48 19.55 -15.71
CA THR A 73 10.01 20.82 -15.22
C THR A 73 8.98 21.35 -14.24
N GLY A 74 9.44 21.63 -13.01
CA GLY A 74 8.61 22.11 -11.91
C GLY A 74 8.37 23.61 -11.95
#